data_AF-A0A9W9Z7P5-F1
#
_entry.id   AF-A0A9W9Z7P5-F1
#
_cell.length_a   1.000
_cell.length_b   1.000
_cell.length_c   1.000
_cell.angle_alpha   90.00
_cell.angle_beta   90.00
_cell.angle_gamma   90.00
#
_symmetry.space_group_name_H-M   'P 1'
#
loop_
_entity.id
_entity.type
_entity.pdbx_description
1 polymer ?
#
loop_
_entity_poly.entity_id
_entity_poly.type
_entity_poly.pdbx_seq_one_letter_code
_entity_poly.pdbx_strand_id
1 'polypeptide(L)'
;MHPDESHRYLIYGCSVLMMVTVIVRSLAMHQYDYRSLYLGMQLRSALKGIVYTKILLLGQYTLRNFTTGHLVDLVSNDVQRMDRVAVEFFRLWLSAFDLLCLTPLMWIVIGWQAVVGLICLLLFSPISAYLSYLSGGFRVMTAEVTDRRLNLLNEVISGIRSVKTNTMEWFYGDKITQIRR
;
A
#
# COMPACT_ATOMS: atom_id res chain seq x y z
N MET A 1 18.63 -16.03 -54.98
CA MET A 1 18.34 -16.63 -53.66
C MET A 1 17.49 -15.60 -52.89
N HIS A 2 16.21 -15.50 -53.24
CA HIS A 2 15.28 -14.54 -52.63
C HIS A 2 14.74 -15.14 -51.34
N PRO A 3 14.84 -14.46 -50.19
CA PRO A 3 14.14 -14.92 -48.98
C PRO A 3 12.63 -14.84 -49.25
N ASP A 4 11.96 -15.99 -49.12
CA ASP A 4 10.58 -16.23 -49.52
C ASP A 4 9.60 -15.17 -48.96
N GLU A 5 8.78 -14.57 -49.83
CA GLU A 5 7.78 -13.56 -49.44
C GLU A 5 6.83 -14.05 -48.33
N SER A 6 6.60 -15.37 -48.22
CA SER A 6 5.81 -16.03 -47.18
C SER A 6 6.32 -15.75 -45.75
N HIS A 7 7.64 -15.69 -45.54
CA HIS A 7 8.21 -15.37 -44.23
C HIS A 7 7.96 -13.92 -43.83
N ARG A 8 7.88 -13.00 -44.81
CA ARG A 8 7.60 -11.58 -44.54
C ARG A 8 6.17 -11.41 -44.02
N TYR A 9 5.19 -12.04 -44.65
CA TYR A 9 3.79 -11.98 -44.19
C TYR A 9 3.59 -12.59 -42.79
N LEU A 10 4.31 -13.67 -42.46
CA LEU A 10 4.28 -14.27 -41.12
C LEU A 10 4.83 -13.31 -40.05
N ILE A 11 5.93 -12.61 -40.32
CA ILE A 11 6.53 -11.66 -39.38
C ILE A 11 5.60 -10.46 -39.15
N TYR A 12 5.00 -9.91 -40.21
CA TYR A 12 4.00 -8.84 -40.09
C TYR A 12 2.75 -9.31 -39.32
N GLY A 13 2.29 -10.54 -39.54
CA GLY A 13 1.18 -11.14 -38.78
C GLY A 13 1.50 -11.25 -37.29
N CYS A 14 2.68 -11.76 -36.94
CA CYS A 14 3.14 -11.86 -35.56
C CYS A 14 3.28 -10.49 -34.88
N SER A 15 3.81 -9.48 -35.57
CA SER A 15 3.98 -8.14 -34.98
C SER A 15 2.64 -7.47 -34.67
N VAL A 16 1.67 -7.58 -35.57
CA VAL A 16 0.31 -7.07 -35.36
C VAL A 16 -0.37 -7.81 -34.21
N LEU A 17 -0.21 -9.14 -34.14
CA LEU A 17 -0.76 -9.94 -33.03
C LEU A 17 -0.15 -9.54 -31.68
N MET A 18 1.17 -9.32 -31.60
CA MET A 18 1.83 -8.84 -30.38
C MET A 18 1.33 -7.45 -29.98
N MET A 19 1.13 -6.55 -30.93
CA MET A 19 0.57 -5.23 -30.64
C MET A 19 -0.85 -5.32 -30.07
N VAL A 20 -1.72 -6.13 -30.70
CA VAL A 20 -3.10 -6.32 -30.24
C VAL A 20 -3.13 -6.95 -28.84
N THR A 21 -2.31 -7.97 -28.58
CA THR A 21 -2.28 -8.62 -27.26
C THR A 21 -1.81 -7.67 -26.15
N VAL A 22 -0.85 -6.78 -26.42
CA VAL A 22 -0.41 -5.75 -25.45
C VAL A 22 -1.52 -4.73 -25.18
N ILE A 23 -2.23 -4.26 -26.20
CA ILE A 23 -3.34 -3.31 -26.04
C ILE A 23 -4.46 -3.94 -25.21
N VAL A 24 -4.87 -5.16 -25.56
CA VAL A 24 -5.90 -5.91 -24.81
C VAL A 24 -5.48 -6.13 -23.37
N ARG A 25 -4.23 -6.53 -23.13
CA ARG A 25 -3.68 -6.70 -21.77
C ARG A 25 -3.71 -5.40 -20.98
N SER A 26 -3.29 -4.29 -21.58
CA SER A 26 -3.29 -2.98 -20.91
C SER A 26 -4.72 -2.56 -20.52
N LEU A 27 -5.68 -2.70 -21.42
CA LEU A 27 -7.07 -2.36 -21.14
C LEU A 27 -7.67 -3.28 -20.06
N ALA A 28 -7.37 -4.57 -20.12
CA ALA A 28 -7.81 -5.53 -19.10
C ALA A 28 -7.24 -5.20 -17.72
N MET A 29 -5.96 -4.81 -17.63
CA MET A 29 -5.33 -4.40 -16.38
C MET A 29 -5.96 -3.13 -15.81
N HIS A 30 -6.17 -2.10 -16.64
CA HIS A 30 -6.85 -0.89 -16.20
C HIS A 30 -8.29 -1.16 -15.71
N GLN A 31 -9.02 -2.03 -16.42
CA GLN A 31 -10.36 -2.42 -16.02
C GLN A 31 -10.36 -3.23 -14.72
N TYR A 32 -9.37 -4.11 -14.53
CA TYR A 32 -9.17 -4.86 -13.30
C TYR A 32 -8.90 -3.91 -12.13
N ASP A 33 -7.95 -2.98 -12.26
CA ASP A 33 -7.63 -2.02 -11.20
C ASP A 33 -8.83 -1.14 -10.85
N TYR A 34 -9.56 -0.65 -11.86
CA TYR A 34 -10.77 0.14 -11.66
C TYR A 34 -11.85 -0.63 -10.90
N ARG A 35 -12.15 -1.87 -11.33
CA ARG A 35 -13.14 -2.73 -10.66
C ARG A 35 -12.72 -3.10 -9.24
N SER A 36 -11.45 -3.40 -9.05
CA SER A 36 -10.89 -3.74 -7.74
C SER A 36 -11.01 -2.56 -6.77
N LEU A 37 -10.69 -1.34 -7.23
CA LEU A 37 -10.86 -0.13 -6.44
C LEU A 37 -12.33 0.11 -6.10
N TYR A 38 -13.23 -0.07 -7.06
CA TYR A 38 -14.66 0.07 -6.87
C TYR A 38 -15.21 -0.91 -5.82
N LEU A 39 -14.85 -2.19 -5.92
CA LEU A 39 -15.21 -3.21 -4.93
C LEU A 39 -14.63 -2.89 -3.54
N GLY A 40 -13.39 -2.40 -3.47
CA GLY A 40 -12.78 -1.94 -2.22
C GLY A 40 -13.59 -0.81 -1.57
N MET A 41 -14.04 0.16 -2.36
CA MET A 41 -14.88 1.26 -1.84
C MET A 41 -16.24 0.77 -1.34
N GLN A 42 -16.87 -0.18 -2.04
CA GLN A 42 -18.13 -0.78 -1.60
C GLN A 42 -17.95 -1.56 -0.29
N LEU A 43 -16.91 -2.39 -0.20
CA LEU A 43 -16.56 -3.14 1.01
C LEU A 43 -16.37 -2.19 2.21
N ARG A 44 -15.62 -1.10 2.02
CA ARG A 44 -15.42 -0.07 3.05
C ARG A 44 -16.73 0.55 3.51
N SER A 45 -17.61 0.94 2.58
CA SER A 45 -18.90 1.53 2.94
C SER A 45 -19.77 0.55 3.73
N ALA A 46 -19.80 -0.71 3.32
CA ALA A 46 -20.55 -1.76 4.01
C ALA A 46 -20.00 -2.02 5.42
N LEU A 47 -18.67 -2.13 5.56
CA LEU A 47 -18.00 -2.31 6.84
C LEU A 47 -18.28 -1.14 7.80
N LYS A 48 -18.20 0.11 7.32
CA LYS A 48 -18.55 1.29 8.15
C LYS A 48 -19.99 1.20 8.65
N GLY A 49 -20.94 0.81 7.78
CA GLY A 49 -22.34 0.63 8.15
C GLY A 49 -22.55 -0.48 9.19
N ILE A 50 -21.89 -1.62 9.03
CA ILE A 50 -21.95 -2.75 9.98
C ILE A 50 -21.38 -2.36 11.34
N VAL A 51 -20.20 -1.73 11.35
CA VAL A 51 -19.55 -1.28 12.59
C VAL A 51 -20.41 -0.24 13.29
N TYR A 52 -20.95 0.73 12.57
CA TYR A 52 -21.84 1.75 13.14
C TYR A 52 -23.11 1.12 13.76
N THR A 53 -23.75 0.19 13.04
CA THR A 53 -24.92 -0.54 13.56
C THR A 53 -24.57 -1.34 14.81
N LYS A 54 -23.40 -1.98 14.83
CA LYS A 54 -22.93 -2.75 15.99
C LYS A 54 -22.68 -1.87 17.22
N ILE A 55 -22.13 -0.67 17.01
CA ILE A 55 -21.90 0.32 18.06
C ILE A 55 -23.24 0.78 18.66
N LEU A 56 -24.24 1.05 17.81
CA LEU A 56 -25.58 1.46 18.26
C LEU A 56 -26.33 0.37 19.03
N LEU A 57 -26.08 -0.91 18.71
CA LEU A 57 -26.70 -2.06 19.38
C LEU A 57 -25.96 -2.48 20.66
N LEU A 58 -24.78 -1.92 20.95
CA LEU A 58 -24.00 -2.27 22.13
C LEU A 58 -24.58 -1.61 23.39
N GLY A 59 -24.69 -2.37 24.47
CA GLY A 59 -25.12 -1.82 25.77
C GLY A 59 -24.13 -0.80 26.31
N GLN A 60 -24.64 0.24 27.00
CA GLN A 60 -23.82 1.33 27.56
C GLN A 60 -22.72 0.85 28.51
N TYR A 61 -22.92 -0.26 29.22
CA TYR A 61 -21.90 -0.87 30.07
C TYR A 61 -20.67 -1.31 29.26
N THR A 62 -20.87 -1.99 28.14
CA THR A 62 -19.80 -2.42 27.24
C THR A 62 -19.19 -1.25 26.50
N LEU A 63 -20.00 -0.27 26.09
CA LEU A 63 -19.53 0.92 25.40
C LEU A 63 -18.59 1.77 26.29
N ARG A 64 -18.86 1.83 27.60
CA ARG A 64 -18.04 2.57 28.57
C ARG A 64 -16.64 1.98 28.77
N ASN A 65 -16.43 0.71 28.38
CA ASN A 65 -15.10 0.09 28.38
C ASN A 65 -14.24 0.56 27.20
N PHE A 66 -14.84 1.17 26.17
CA PHE A 66 -14.14 1.74 25.03
C PHE A 66 -14.16 3.27 25.10
N THR A 67 -13.02 3.91 24.82
CA THR A 67 -12.99 5.37 24.72
C THR A 67 -13.61 5.81 23.40
N THR A 68 -14.32 6.95 23.40
CA THR A 68 -14.90 7.54 22.19
C THR A 68 -13.83 7.75 21.11
N GLY A 69 -12.61 8.10 21.52
CA GLY A 69 -11.46 8.23 20.60
C GLY A 69 -11.09 6.92 19.90
N HIS A 70 -11.10 5.80 20.61
CA HIS A 70 -10.80 4.49 20.03
C HIS A 70 -11.87 4.05 19.01
N LEU A 71 -13.14 4.34 19.27
CA LEU A 71 -14.25 4.10 18.33
C LEU A 71 -14.13 4.96 17.06
N VAL A 72 -13.75 6.23 17.21
CA VAL A 72 -13.53 7.13 16.07
C VAL A 72 -12.35 6.69 15.23
N ASP A 73 -11.25 6.25 15.86
CA ASP A 73 -10.08 5.74 15.15
C ASP A 73 -10.42 4.44 14.41
N LEU A 74 -11.13 3.50 15.05
CA LEU A 74 -11.59 2.25 14.42
C LEU A 74 -12.38 2.52 13.13
N VAL A 75 -13.36 3.43 13.16
CA VAL A 75 -14.22 3.71 12.00
C VAL A 75 -13.49 4.55 10.93
N SER A 76 -12.63 5.47 11.35
CA SER A 76 -12.01 6.46 10.45
C SER A 76 -10.68 6.00 9.86
N ASN A 77 -9.92 5.18 10.59
CA ASN A 77 -8.57 4.78 10.23
C ASN A 77 -8.52 3.27 9.90
N ASP A 78 -8.96 2.40 10.81
CA ASP A 78 -8.86 0.94 10.59
C ASP A 78 -9.78 0.47 9.46
N VAL A 79 -11.08 0.77 9.53
CA VAL A 79 -12.04 0.40 8.47
C VAL A 79 -11.68 1.07 7.14
N GLN A 80 -11.10 2.26 7.18
CA GLN A 80 -10.63 2.94 5.97
C GLN A 80 -9.42 2.26 5.34
N ARG A 81 -8.56 1.58 6.10
CA ARG A 81 -7.43 0.83 5.55
C ARG A 81 -7.82 -0.52 4.98
N MET A 82 -8.97 -1.09 5.38
CA MET A 82 -9.40 -2.42 4.94
C MET A 82 -9.67 -2.52 3.43
N ASP A 83 -10.05 -1.43 2.74
CA ASP A 83 -10.25 -1.47 1.28
C ASP A 83 -8.96 -1.82 0.53
N ARG A 84 -7.85 -1.17 0.90
CA ARG A 84 -6.52 -1.42 0.32
C ARG A 84 -6.02 -2.81 0.63
N VAL A 85 -6.18 -3.26 1.87
CA VAL A 85 -5.71 -4.60 2.30
C VAL A 85 -6.45 -5.69 1.56
N ALA A 86 -7.77 -5.59 1.41
CA ALA A 86 -8.56 -6.57 0.69
C ALA A 86 -8.16 -6.66 -0.79
N VAL A 87 -8.02 -5.51 -1.46
CA VAL A 87 -7.56 -5.44 -2.86
C VAL A 87 -6.18 -6.06 -3.02
N GLU A 88 -5.24 -5.72 -2.13
CA GLU A 88 -3.87 -6.21 -2.23
C GLU A 88 -3.77 -7.70 -1.93
N PHE A 89 -4.58 -8.23 -1.02
CA PHE A 89 -4.66 -9.66 -0.73
C PHE A 89 -5.04 -10.46 -1.99
N PHE A 90 -6.08 -10.04 -2.71
CA PHE A 90 -6.47 -10.72 -3.95
C PHE A 90 -5.41 -10.57 -5.05
N ARG A 91 -4.73 -9.42 -5.13
CA ARG A 91 -3.60 -9.21 -6.05
C ARG A 91 -2.45 -10.17 -5.77
N LEU A 92 -2.07 -10.33 -4.50
CA LEU A 92 -1.02 -11.27 -4.07
C LEU A 92 -1.39 -12.72 -4.40
N TRP A 93 -2.66 -13.08 -4.16
CA TRP A 93 -3.17 -14.40 -4.49
C TRP A 93 -3.05 -14.66 -6.00
N LEU A 94 -3.55 -13.76 -6.85
CA LEU A 94 -3.46 -13.89 -8.31
C LEU A 94 -2.00 -13.99 -8.79
N SER A 95 -1.09 -13.19 -8.23
CA SER A 95 0.34 -13.24 -8.55
C SER A 95 0.97 -14.62 -8.26
N ALA A 96 0.57 -15.28 -7.17
CA ALA A 96 1.02 -16.63 -6.87
C ALA A 96 0.52 -17.66 -7.90
N PHE A 97 -0.71 -17.51 -8.38
CA PHE A 97 -1.26 -18.34 -9.46
C PHE A 97 -0.53 -18.10 -10.78
N ASP A 98 -0.25 -16.84 -11.13
CA ASP A 98 0.54 -16.50 -12.31
C ASP A 98 1.91 -17.18 -12.26
N LEU A 99 2.62 -17.09 -11.14
CA LEU A 99 3.91 -17.75 -10.97
C LEU A 99 3.83 -19.26 -11.20
N LEU A 100 2.79 -19.91 -10.65
CA LEU A 100 2.57 -21.34 -10.79
C LEU A 100 2.27 -21.74 -12.25
N CYS A 101 1.48 -20.95 -12.97
CA CYS A 101 1.12 -21.21 -14.37
C CYS A 101 2.26 -20.91 -15.35
N LEU A 102 3.05 -19.86 -15.12
CA LEU A 102 4.15 -19.46 -16.00
C LEU A 102 5.39 -20.35 -15.86
N THR A 103 5.63 -20.92 -14.69
CA THR A 103 6.80 -21.78 -14.43
C THR A 103 6.92 -22.98 -15.39
N PRO A 104 5.88 -23.81 -15.62
CA PRO A 104 5.98 -24.92 -16.57
C PRO A 104 6.15 -24.46 -18.01
N LEU A 105 5.52 -23.34 -18.41
CA LEU A 105 5.68 -22.77 -19.75
C LEU A 105 7.14 -22.32 -19.98
N MET A 106 7.72 -21.64 -19.00
CA MET A 106 9.13 -21.24 -19.02
C MET A 106 10.07 -22.43 -19.13
N TRP A 107 9.79 -23.52 -18.40
CA TRP A 107 10.57 -24.76 -18.50
C TRP A 107 10.53 -25.35 -19.91
N ILE A 108 9.37 -25.36 -20.57
CA ILE A 108 9.25 -25.92 -21.92
C ILE A 108 10.02 -25.08 -22.96
N VAL A 109 9.99 -23.75 -22.84
CA VAL A 109 10.58 -22.85 -23.83
C VAL A 109 12.09 -22.68 -23.66
N ILE A 110 12.56 -22.58 -22.41
CA ILE A 110 13.97 -22.23 -22.08
C ILE A 110 14.72 -23.44 -21.49
N GLY A 111 14.02 -24.44 -20.96
CA GLY A 111 14.62 -25.58 -20.27
C GLY A 111 15.02 -25.25 -18.83
N TRP A 112 16.00 -26.00 -18.30
CA TRP A 112 16.43 -25.92 -16.90
C TRP A 112 16.97 -24.54 -16.50
N GLN A 113 17.49 -23.77 -17.45
CA GLN A 113 18.10 -22.46 -17.22
C GLN A 113 17.09 -21.44 -16.65
N ALA A 114 15.80 -21.55 -17.00
CA ALA A 114 14.75 -20.68 -16.48
C ALA A 114 14.58 -20.80 -14.95
N VAL A 115 14.87 -21.97 -14.39
CA VAL A 115 14.74 -22.25 -12.95
C VAL A 115 15.70 -21.40 -12.14
N VAL A 116 16.93 -21.20 -12.64
CA VAL A 116 17.94 -20.38 -11.97
C VAL A 116 17.45 -18.94 -11.86
N GLY A 117 16.87 -18.40 -12.93
CA GLY A 117 16.25 -17.07 -12.92
C GLY A 117 15.08 -16.97 -11.94
N LEU A 118 14.22 -17.99 -11.91
CA LEU A 118 13.09 -18.06 -10.97
C LEU A 118 13.57 -18.06 -9.51
N ILE A 119 14.60 -18.84 -9.18
CA ILE A 119 15.21 -18.88 -7.84
C ILE A 119 15.76 -17.50 -7.46
N CYS A 120 16.46 -16.82 -8.38
CA CYS A 120 16.96 -15.46 -8.12
C CYS A 120 15.82 -14.47 -7.84
N LEU A 121 14.72 -14.51 -8.61
CA LEU A 121 13.55 -13.66 -8.36
C LEU A 121 12.89 -13.97 -7.01
N LEU A 122 12.78 -15.25 -6.66
CA LEU A 122 12.25 -15.68 -5.37
C LEU A 122 13.13 -15.26 -4.19
N LEU A 123 14.46 -15.18 -4.37
CA LEU A 123 15.38 -14.63 -3.38
C LEU A 123 15.33 -13.10 -3.30
N PHE A 124 15.03 -12.42 -4.39
CA PHE A 124 14.87 -10.96 -4.41
C PHE A 124 13.62 -10.49 -3.66
N SER A 125 12.54 -11.29 -3.69
CA SER A 125 11.29 -11.02 -2.98
C SER A 125 11.47 -10.79 -1.46
N PRO A 126 12.10 -11.69 -0.67
CA PRO A 126 12.31 -11.48 0.77
C PRO A 126 13.29 -10.34 1.07
N ILE A 127 14.28 -10.09 0.20
CA ILE A 127 15.17 -8.93 0.35
C ILE A 127 14.36 -7.63 0.26
N SER A 128 13.48 -7.54 -0.74
CA SER A 128 12.59 -6.39 -0.92
C SER A 128 11.63 -6.22 0.26
N ALA A 129 11.08 -7.33 0.78
CA ALA A 129 10.23 -7.33 1.96
C ALA A 129 10.99 -6.86 3.21
N TYR A 130 12.23 -7.31 3.40
CA TYR A 130 13.07 -6.88 4.52
C TYR A 130 13.40 -5.38 4.45
N LEU A 131 13.74 -4.86 3.26
CA LEU A 131 13.94 -3.42 3.05
C LEU A 131 12.67 -2.62 3.34
N SER A 132 11.51 -3.14 2.93
CA SER A 132 10.20 -2.52 3.23
C SER A 132 9.92 -2.49 4.74
N TYR A 133 10.20 -3.58 5.45
CA TYR A 133 10.08 -3.65 6.91
C TYR A 133 10.96 -2.61 7.60
N LEU A 134 12.23 -2.50 7.19
CA LEU A 134 13.16 -1.51 7.74
C LEU A 134 12.68 -0.08 7.46
N SER A 135 12.19 0.19 6.25
CA SER A 135 11.60 1.48 5.90
C SER A 135 10.38 1.81 6.77
N GLY A 136 9.55 0.81 7.07
CA GLY A 136 8.44 0.93 8.03
C GLY A 136 8.91 1.33 9.43
N GLY A 137 9.98 0.72 9.93
CA GLY A 137 10.60 1.09 11.21
C GLY A 137 11.07 2.54 11.25
N PHE A 138 11.81 2.99 10.23
CA PHE A 138 12.23 4.39 10.13
C PHE A 138 11.06 5.36 10.02
N ARG A 139 9.98 4.94 9.35
CA ARG A 139 8.76 5.75 9.24
C ARG A 139 8.10 5.96 10.61
N VAL A 140 8.06 4.93 11.45
CA VAL A 140 7.52 5.03 12.81
C VAL A 140 8.39 5.94 13.67
N MET A 141 9.71 5.78 13.63
CA MET A 141 10.65 6.65 14.36
C MET A 141 10.50 8.12 13.95
N THR A 142 10.37 8.37 12.64
CA THR A 142 10.16 9.73 12.12
C THR A 142 8.82 10.31 12.58
N ALA A 143 7.77 9.50 12.63
CA ALA A 143 6.46 9.92 13.13
C ALA A 143 6.54 10.30 14.62
N GLU A 144 7.22 9.50 15.44
CA GLU A 144 7.36 9.78 16.88
C GLU A 144 8.09 11.11 17.15
N VAL A 145 9.19 11.37 16.45
CA VAL A 145 9.91 12.66 16.55
C VAL A 145 9.03 13.83 16.10
N THR A 146 8.28 13.64 15.02
CA THR A 146 7.35 14.65 14.50
C THR A 146 6.25 14.95 15.51
N ASP A 147 5.67 13.92 16.15
CA ASP A 147 4.62 14.07 17.15
C ASP A 147 5.12 14.79 18.41
N ARG A 148 6.32 14.44 18.90
CA ARG A 148 6.96 15.17 20.02
C ARG A 148 7.14 16.65 19.71
N ARG A 149 7.59 16.98 18.50
CA ARG A 149 7.74 18.37 18.04
C ARG A 149 6.39 19.09 18.02
N LEU A 150 5.35 18.46 17.46
CA LEU A 150 4.01 19.04 17.37
C LEU A 150 3.39 19.28 18.75
N ASN A 151 3.60 18.36 19.69
CA ASN A 151 3.11 18.51 21.06
C ASN A 151 3.76 19.70 21.78
N LEU A 152 5.07 19.87 21.67
CA LEU A 152 5.75 21.04 22.25
C LEU A 152 5.34 22.35 21.59
N LEU A 153 5.14 22.35 20.27
CA LEU A 153 4.62 23.52 19.57
C LEU A 153 3.22 23.88 20.08
N ASN A 154 2.33 22.89 20.28
CA ASN A 154 1.01 23.11 20.86
C ASN A 154 1.08 23.70 22.27
N GLU A 155 2.01 23.22 23.12
CA GLU A 155 2.21 23.75 24.48
C GLU A 155 2.67 25.22 24.45
N VAL A 156 3.66 25.55 23.61
CA VAL A 156 4.16 26.92 23.44
C VAL A 156 3.08 27.86 22.89
N ILE A 157 2.29 27.40 21.92
CA ILE A 157 1.19 28.20 21.34
C ILE A 157 0.10 28.45 22.38
N SER A 158 -0.28 27.42 23.15
CA SER A 158 -1.27 27.57 24.22
C SER A 158 -0.80 28.53 25.32
N GLY A 159 0.51 28.57 25.60
CA GLY A 159 1.13 29.42 26.61
C GLY A 159 1.76 30.72 26.08
N ILE A 160 1.49 31.14 24.84
CA ILE A 160 2.30 32.12 24.12
C ILE A 160 2.49 33.46 24.84
N ARG A 161 1.47 33.93 25.57
CA ARG A 161 1.54 35.17 26.34
C ARG A 161 2.62 35.08 27.43
N SER A 162 2.69 33.96 28.15
CA SER A 162 3.68 33.74 29.21
C SER A 162 5.09 33.62 28.64
N VAL A 163 5.25 32.98 27.48
CA VAL A 163 6.53 32.87 26.78
C VAL A 163 7.06 34.24 26.37
N LYS A 164 6.19 35.09 25.81
CA LYS A 164 6.51 36.47 25.41
C LYS A 164 6.85 37.36 26.61
N THR A 165 6.03 37.34 27.67
CA THR A 165 6.25 38.20 28.85
C THR A 165 7.50 37.83 29.64
N ASN A 166 7.89 36.55 29.63
CA ASN A 166 9.11 36.07 30.28
C ASN A 166 10.33 36.04 29.33
N THR A 167 10.20 36.52 28.09
CA THR A 167 11.28 36.55 27.08
C THR A 167 11.95 35.19 26.84
N MET A 168 11.18 34.09 26.98
CA MET A 168 11.70 32.71 26.88
C MET A 168 11.72 32.15 25.46
N GLU A 169 11.51 33.00 24.44
CA GLU A 169 11.40 32.59 23.03
C GLU A 169 12.63 31.78 22.56
N TRP A 170 13.83 32.21 22.96
CA TRP A 170 15.09 31.54 22.61
C TRP A 170 15.24 30.16 23.24
N PHE A 171 14.80 30.00 24.49
CA PHE A 171 14.86 28.70 25.19
C PHE A 171 13.97 27.66 24.52
N TYR A 172 12.73 28.02 24.20
CA TYR A 172 11.81 27.13 23.49
C TYR A 172 12.26 26.91 22.03
N GLY A 173 12.82 27.92 21.38
CA GLY A 173 13.40 27.82 20.03
C GLY A 173 14.55 26.82 19.96
N ASP A 174 15.48 26.84 20.93
CA ASP A 174 16.58 25.87 21.00
C ASP A 174 16.05 24.46 21.28
N LYS A 175 15.10 24.32 22.23
CA LYS A 175 14.47 23.04 22.57
C LYS A 175 13.77 22.37 21.38
N ILE A 176 13.06 23.14 20.55
CA ILE A 176 12.44 22.64 19.30
C ILE A 176 13.50 22.24 18.27
N THR A 177 14.59 23.01 18.17
CA THR A 177 15.70 22.75 17.24
C THR A 177 16.45 21.48 17.62
N GLN A 178 16.62 21.21 18.91
CA GLN A 178 17.23 19.98 19.41
C GLN A 178 16.42 18.74 19.02
N ILE A 179 15.08 18.81 19.06
CA ILE A 179 14.20 17.68 18.69
C ILE A 179 14.17 17.43 17.18
N ARG A 180 14.55 18.43 16.38
CA ARG A 180 14.63 18.30 14.92
C ARG A 180 15.86 17.51 14.45
N ARG A 181 16.95 17.50 15.22
CA ARG A 181 18.20 16.78 14.91
C ARG A 181 18.06 15.30 15.18
#